data_AF-A0A7W0RHL9-F1
#
_entry.id   AF-A0A7W0RHL9-F1
#
_cell.length_a   1.000
_cell.length_b   1.000
_cell.length_c   1.000
_cell.angle_alpha   90.00
_cell.angle_beta   90.00
_cell.angle_gamma   90.00
#
_symmetry.space_group_name_H-M   'P 1'
#
loop_
_entity.id
_entity.type
_entity.pdbx_description
1 polymer ?
#
loop_
_entity_poly.entity_id
_entity_poly.type
_entity_poly.pdbx_seq_one_letter_code
_entity_poly.pdbx_strand_id
1 'polypeptide(L)'
;MRTISVSRSRPSAAPRERRGELIGSALGAAVVGVLLGPVLGGAATETSPELVFSAVSVVAIGLARVALATPAGAPGPAASWGELAGAFRRRPVLLAAWLVTLPALFTGTIDVLVPLRLDDLGASGLTIGAVFLAAAAIEAVLSPFLGRFTDRRGRLLPLRVGLAVAALSALALPLPETVGSRRPGS
;
A
#
# COMPACT_ATOMS: atom_id res chain seq x y z
N MET A 1 -31.01 14.26 50.55
CA MET A 1 -30.43 12.90 50.47
C MET A 1 -29.68 12.80 49.14
N ARG A 2 -28.34 12.78 49.19
CA ARG A 2 -27.43 12.71 48.04
C ARG A 2 -27.51 11.34 47.37
N THR A 3 -27.58 11.29 46.04
CA THR A 3 -26.98 10.20 45.28
C THR A 3 -26.25 10.78 44.07
N ILE A 4 -24.95 10.55 44.11
CA ILE A 4 -23.91 11.03 43.22
C ILE A 4 -24.05 10.32 41.87
N SER A 5 -24.34 11.07 40.81
CA SER A 5 -24.17 10.59 39.44
C SER A 5 -22.66 10.58 39.14
N VAL A 6 -22.04 9.42 39.29
CA VAL A 6 -20.64 9.21 38.88
C VAL A 6 -20.62 9.18 37.36
N SER A 7 -20.23 10.31 36.74
CA SER A 7 -19.83 10.33 35.34
C SER A 7 -18.62 9.41 35.18
N ARG A 8 -18.80 8.23 34.57
CA ARG A 8 -17.68 7.42 34.10
C ARG A 8 -17.02 8.15 32.95
N SER A 9 -16.08 9.03 33.27
CA SER A 9 -15.07 9.53 32.36
C SER A 9 -14.24 8.33 31.91
N ARG A 10 -14.62 7.69 30.80
CA ARG A 10 -13.73 6.82 30.05
C ARG A 10 -12.70 7.73 29.37
N PRO A 11 -11.42 7.73 29.75
CA PRO A 11 -10.41 8.45 28.99
C PRO A 11 -10.29 7.73 27.65
N SER A 12 -10.86 8.32 26.60
CA SER A 12 -10.74 7.82 25.25
C SER A 12 -9.32 8.05 24.75
N ALA A 13 -8.72 6.97 24.24
CA ALA A 13 -7.66 6.90 23.23
C ALA A 13 -6.65 8.07 23.19
N ALA A 14 -5.42 7.80 23.65
CA ALA A 14 -4.16 8.52 23.39
C ALA A 14 -4.27 10.04 23.11
N PRO A 15 -3.71 10.92 23.97
CA PRO A 15 -3.72 12.38 23.79
C PRO A 15 -3.39 12.77 22.34
N ARG A 16 -4.16 13.70 21.76
CA ARG A 16 -4.02 14.10 20.35
C ARG A 16 -2.59 14.55 20.02
N GLU A 17 -1.85 15.09 20.98
CA GLU A 17 -0.41 15.41 20.85
C GLU A 17 0.50 14.21 20.52
N ARG A 18 0.20 12.99 21.00
CA ARG A 18 1.08 11.81 20.80
C ARG A 18 0.76 10.99 19.55
N ARG A 19 -0.30 11.32 18.83
CA ARG A 19 -0.69 10.56 17.61
C ARG A 19 0.35 10.66 16.51
N GLY A 20 0.97 11.83 16.34
CA GLY A 20 2.02 12.03 15.35
C GLY A 20 3.27 11.19 15.65
N GLU A 21 3.66 11.12 16.93
CA GLU A 21 4.78 10.29 17.40
C GLU A 21 4.50 8.80 17.18
N LEU A 22 3.31 8.32 17.53
CA LEU A 22 2.90 6.92 17.33
C LEU A 22 2.81 6.54 15.85
N ILE A 23 2.26 7.42 15.00
CA ILE A 23 2.23 7.21 13.56
C ILE A 23 3.65 7.21 12.99
N GLY A 24 4.51 8.12 13.47
CA GLY A 24 5.92 8.19 13.08
C GLY A 24 6.70 6.93 13.46
N SER A 25 6.53 6.42 14.67
CA SER A 25 7.16 5.17 15.11
C SER A 25 6.63 3.96 14.33
N ALA A 26 5.32 3.93 14.04
CA ALA A 26 4.72 2.85 13.25
C ALA A 26 5.24 2.84 11.81
N LEU A 27 5.33 4.01 11.17
CA LEU A 27 5.93 4.14 9.83
C LEU A 27 7.42 3.77 9.84
N GLY A 28 8.17 4.19 10.87
CA GLY A 28 9.57 3.81 11.03
C GLY A 28 9.75 2.29 11.15
N ALA A 29 8.94 1.64 11.99
CA ALA A 29 8.94 0.19 12.11
C ALA A 29 8.55 -0.52 10.79
N ALA A 30 7.60 0.04 10.03
CA ALA A 30 7.22 -0.48 8.73
C ALA A 30 8.39 -0.41 7.73
N VAL A 31 9.12 0.70 7.68
CA VAL A 31 10.32 0.85 6.82
C VAL A 31 11.39 -0.18 7.18
N VAL A 32 11.64 -0.41 8.47
CA VAL A 32 12.57 -1.46 8.92
C VAL A 32 12.12 -2.84 8.44
N GLY A 33 10.82 -3.14 8.52
CA GLY A 33 10.26 -4.38 8.01
C GLY A 33 10.45 -4.55 6.49
N VAL A 34 10.21 -3.49 5.72
CA VAL A 34 10.43 -3.47 4.27
C VAL A 34 11.89 -3.75 3.92
N LEU A 35 12.84 -3.15 4.64
CA LEU A 35 14.27 -3.37 4.42
C LEU A 35 14.72 -4.79 4.80
N LEU A 36 14.13 -5.37 5.83
CA LEU A 36 14.44 -6.74 6.24
C LEU A 36 13.91 -7.79 5.25
N GLY A 37 12.84 -7.48 4.50
CA GLY A 37 12.21 -8.40 3.55
C GLY A 37 13.19 -9.01 2.54
N PRO A 38 13.89 -8.20 1.73
CA PRO A 38 14.88 -8.70 0.77
C PRO A 38 16.05 -9.44 1.41
N VAL A 39 16.51 -9.02 2.61
CA VAL A 39 17.61 -9.69 3.33
C VAL A 39 17.18 -11.09 3.77
N LEU A 40 15.99 -11.22 4.33
CA LEU A 40 15.41 -12.51 4.71
C LEU A 40 15.13 -13.38 3.49
N GLY A 41 14.64 -12.77 2.39
CA GLY A 41 14.45 -13.45 1.11
C GLY A 41 15.76 -14.01 0.53
N GLY A 42 16.84 -13.23 0.55
CA GLY A 42 18.17 -13.69 0.14
C GLY A 42 18.70 -14.82 1.03
N ALA A 43 18.58 -14.66 2.36
CA ALA A 43 18.98 -15.71 3.30
C ALA A 43 18.19 -17.02 3.09
N ALA A 44 16.91 -16.92 2.72
CA ALA A 44 16.07 -18.08 2.39
C ALA A 44 16.57 -18.82 1.14
N THR A 45 17.14 -18.11 0.15
CA THR A 45 17.71 -18.75 -1.05
C THR A 45 19.01 -19.50 -0.80
N GLU A 46 19.80 -19.10 0.20
CA GLU A 46 21.09 -19.73 0.50
C GLU A 46 21.03 -20.83 1.56
N THR A 47 20.06 -20.76 2.49
CA THR A 47 19.95 -21.72 3.60
C THR A 47 18.77 -22.69 3.41
N SER A 48 17.59 -22.30 3.86
CA SER A 48 16.34 -23.02 3.63
C SER A 48 15.16 -22.07 3.76
N PRO A 49 14.26 -22.01 2.78
CA PRO A 49 13.04 -21.21 2.88
C PRO A 49 12.20 -21.57 4.10
N GLU A 50 12.07 -22.86 4.42
CA GLU A 50 11.25 -23.34 5.52
C GLU A 50 11.70 -22.79 6.88
N LEU A 51 13.02 -22.72 7.11
CA LEU A 51 13.59 -22.17 8.35
C LEU A 51 13.38 -20.66 8.45
N VAL A 52 13.58 -19.93 7.35
CA VAL A 52 13.42 -18.46 7.36
C VAL A 52 11.94 -18.08 7.53
N PHE A 53 11.04 -18.71 6.77
CA PHE A 53 9.60 -18.41 6.86
C PHE A 53 9.00 -18.84 8.20
N SER A 54 9.45 -19.94 8.80
CA SER A 54 9.00 -20.35 10.14
C SER A 54 9.44 -19.36 11.22
N ALA A 55 10.70 -18.90 11.18
CA ALA A 55 11.20 -17.87 12.11
C ALA A 55 10.41 -16.56 11.97
N VAL A 56 10.19 -16.08 10.74
CA VAL A 56 9.38 -14.88 10.47
C VAL A 56 7.94 -15.06 10.97
N SER A 57 7.34 -16.24 10.79
CA SER A 57 5.99 -16.55 11.25
C SER A 57 5.87 -16.49 12.77
N VAL A 58 6.87 -17.00 13.51
CA VAL A 58 6.90 -16.92 14.98
C VAL A 58 6.91 -15.47 15.45
N VAL A 59 7.75 -14.62 14.83
CA VAL A 59 7.79 -13.19 15.14
C VAL A 59 6.46 -12.51 14.81
N ALA A 60 5.86 -12.80 13.65
CA ALA A 60 4.58 -12.26 13.24
C ALA A 60 3.45 -12.65 14.20
N ILE A 61 3.41 -13.91 14.66
CA ILE A 61 2.44 -14.38 15.66
C ILE A 61 2.64 -13.65 17.00
N GLY A 62 3.90 -13.45 17.43
CA GLY A 62 4.22 -12.69 18.63
C GLY A 62 3.70 -11.25 18.55
N LEU A 63 3.98 -10.56 17.44
CA LEU A 63 3.48 -9.21 17.18
C LEU A 63 1.95 -9.17 17.10
N ALA A 64 1.32 -10.16 16.46
CA ALA A 64 -0.13 -10.26 16.39
C ALA A 64 -0.75 -10.46 17.78
N ARG A 65 -0.15 -11.27 18.65
CA ARG A 65 -0.59 -11.44 20.04
C ARG A 65 -0.51 -10.13 20.82
N VAL A 66 0.59 -9.39 20.67
CA VAL A 66 0.76 -8.07 21.31
C VAL A 66 -0.27 -7.06 20.78
N ALA A 67 -0.53 -7.08 19.47
CA ALA A 67 -1.54 -6.22 18.85
C ALA A 67 -2.95 -6.56 19.36
N LEU A 68 -3.30 -7.85 19.47
CA LEU A 68 -4.58 -8.31 20.00
C LEU A 68 -4.76 -7.99 21.49
N ALA A 69 -3.66 -7.93 22.26
CA ALA A 69 -3.68 -7.50 23.65
C ALA A 69 -3.82 -5.98 23.81
N THR A 70 -3.63 -5.21 22.73
CA THR A 70 -3.76 -3.75 22.74
C THR A 70 -5.25 -3.38 22.66
N PRO A 71 -5.80 -2.59 23.60
CA PRO A 71 -7.21 -2.21 23.59
C PRO A 71 -7.58 -1.46 22.30
N ALA A 72 -8.37 -2.10 21.45
CA ALA A 72 -8.87 -1.48 20.22
C ALA A 72 -9.84 -0.33 20.57
N GLY A 73 -9.68 0.81 19.90
CA GLY A 73 -10.65 1.89 19.96
C GLY A 73 -12.01 1.43 19.42
N ALA A 74 -13.09 2.11 19.84
CA ALA A 74 -14.44 1.79 19.38
C ALA A 74 -14.48 1.72 17.85
N PRO A 75 -14.88 0.58 17.26
CA PRO A 75 -15.01 0.44 15.81
C PRO A 75 -15.92 1.55 15.26
N GLY A 76 -15.49 2.19 14.17
CA GLY A 76 -16.37 3.06 13.41
C GLY A 76 -17.56 2.27 12.84
N PRO A 77 -18.63 2.94 12.39
CA PRO A 77 -19.75 2.26 11.74
C PRO A 77 -19.23 1.38 10.59
N ALA A 78 -19.53 0.08 10.63
CA ALA A 78 -19.15 -0.84 9.56
C ALA A 78 -19.96 -0.47 8.31
N ALA A 79 -19.25 -0.16 7.22
CA ALA A 79 -19.89 0.14 5.94
C ALA A 79 -20.67 -1.09 5.45
N SER A 80 -21.91 -0.88 5.03
CA SER A 80 -22.74 -1.93 4.45
C SER A 80 -22.22 -2.33 3.06
N TRP A 81 -22.33 -3.61 2.70
CA TRP A 81 -22.03 -4.09 1.35
C TRP A 81 -22.80 -3.32 0.26
N GLY A 82 -24.00 -2.85 0.56
CA GLY A 82 -24.80 -2.02 -0.34
C GLY A 82 -24.24 -0.60 -0.52
N GLU A 83 -23.62 -0.04 0.52
CA GLU A 83 -22.96 1.28 0.47
C GLU A 83 -21.65 1.20 -0.32
N LEU A 84 -20.89 0.12 -0.15
CA LEU A 84 -19.69 -0.17 -0.95
C LEU A 84 -20.06 -0.35 -2.43
N ALA A 85 -21.07 -1.17 -2.75
CA ALA A 85 -21.55 -1.35 -4.12
C ALA A 85 -22.13 -0.06 -4.73
N GLY A 86 -22.75 0.79 -3.91
CA GLY A 86 -23.22 2.12 -4.30
C GLY A 86 -22.08 3.11 -4.56
N ALA A 87 -20.96 2.99 -3.85
CA ALA A 87 -19.79 3.84 -4.04
C ALA A 87 -19.16 3.66 -5.43
N PHE A 88 -19.15 2.43 -5.96
CA PHE A 88 -18.67 2.15 -7.32
C PHE A 88 -19.50 2.81 -8.44
N ARG A 89 -20.71 3.30 -8.15
CA ARG A 89 -21.49 4.08 -9.13
C ARG A 89 -21.11 5.57 -9.17
N ARG A 90 -20.30 6.05 -8.24
CA ARG A 90 -19.92 7.46 -8.16
C ARG A 90 -18.67 7.72 -9.01
N ARG A 91 -18.78 8.59 -10.02
CA ARG A 91 -17.64 8.98 -10.89
C ARG A 91 -16.37 9.39 -10.12
N PRO A 92 -16.42 10.20 -9.04
CA PRO A 92 -15.21 10.55 -8.29
C PRO A 92 -14.54 9.35 -7.62
N VAL A 93 -15.32 8.35 -7.20
CA VAL A 93 -14.81 7.13 -6.56
C VAL A 93 -14.15 6.23 -7.60
N LEU A 94 -14.77 6.06 -8.76
CA LEU A 94 -14.16 5.31 -9.87
C LEU A 94 -12.86 5.96 -10.34
N LEU A 95 -12.85 7.29 -10.47
CA LEU A 95 -11.63 8.02 -10.82
C LEU A 95 -10.55 7.81 -9.75
N ALA A 96 -10.86 8.03 -8.47
CA ALA A 96 -9.89 7.78 -7.40
C ALA A 96 -9.39 6.32 -7.38
N ALA A 97 -10.27 5.35 -7.63
CA ALA A 97 -9.90 3.94 -7.73
C ALA A 97 -8.91 3.72 -8.88
N TRP A 98 -9.21 4.20 -10.09
CA TRP A 98 -8.29 4.09 -11.23
C TRP A 98 -6.95 4.78 -11.01
N LEU A 99 -6.94 5.91 -10.30
CA LEU A 99 -5.71 6.65 -9.96
C LEU A 99 -4.79 5.92 -8.99
N VAL A 100 -5.35 5.03 -8.17
CA VAL A 100 -4.56 4.18 -7.27
C VAL A 100 -4.21 2.87 -7.96
N THR A 101 -5.15 2.29 -8.71
CA THR A 101 -5.00 0.98 -9.33
C THR A 101 -4.01 0.99 -10.51
N LEU A 102 -4.03 1.99 -11.41
CA LEU A 102 -3.12 2.00 -12.57
C LEU A 102 -1.64 2.04 -12.16
N PRO A 103 -1.21 2.96 -11.27
CA PRO A 103 0.17 2.96 -10.81
C PRO A 103 0.52 1.66 -10.07
N ALA A 104 -0.39 1.14 -9.24
CA ALA A 104 -0.16 -0.12 -8.52
C ALA A 104 0.02 -1.32 -9.47
N LEU A 105 -0.78 -1.39 -10.54
CA LEU A 105 -0.63 -2.42 -11.57
C LEU A 105 0.69 -2.27 -12.32
N PHE A 106 1.07 -1.04 -12.65
CA PHE A 106 2.34 -0.78 -13.32
C PHE A 106 3.52 -1.18 -12.44
N THR A 107 3.56 -0.73 -11.20
CA THR A 107 4.60 -1.09 -10.22
C THR A 107 4.64 -2.60 -10.00
N GLY A 108 3.49 -3.25 -9.79
CA GLY A 108 3.43 -4.71 -9.64
C GLY A 108 3.92 -5.47 -10.88
N THR A 109 3.68 -4.94 -12.09
CA THR A 109 4.22 -5.52 -13.32
C THR A 109 5.75 -5.43 -13.36
N ILE A 110 6.30 -4.27 -13.00
CA ILE A 110 7.76 -4.05 -12.93
C ILE A 110 8.39 -4.96 -11.86
N ASP A 111 7.79 -5.05 -10.68
CA ASP A 111 8.29 -5.86 -9.57
C ASP A 111 8.36 -7.35 -9.90
N VAL A 112 7.55 -7.84 -10.85
CA VAL A 112 7.58 -9.24 -11.30
C VAL A 112 8.52 -9.43 -12.50
N LEU A 113 8.49 -8.52 -13.47
CA LEU A 113 9.29 -8.65 -14.69
C LEU A 113 10.78 -8.37 -14.47
N VAL A 114 11.13 -7.45 -13.56
CA VAL A 114 12.53 -7.10 -13.28
C VAL A 114 13.33 -8.28 -12.69
N PRO A 115 12.86 -8.99 -11.64
CA PRO A 115 13.55 -10.17 -11.14
C PRO A 115 13.68 -11.25 -12.20
N LEU A 116 12.62 -11.51 -12.96
CA LEU A 116 12.62 -12.54 -14.00
C LEU A 116 13.68 -12.22 -15.07
N ARG A 117 13.80 -10.94 -15.45
CA ARG A 117 14.78 -10.53 -16.44
C ARG A 117 16.21 -10.52 -15.91
N LEU A 118 16.41 -10.27 -14.62
CA LEU A 118 17.71 -10.40 -13.96
C LEU A 118 18.13 -11.88 -13.85
N ASP A 119 17.19 -12.78 -13.55
CA ASP A 119 17.41 -14.23 -13.54
C ASP A 119 17.78 -14.74 -14.94
N ASP A 120 17.09 -14.29 -16.00
CA ASP A 120 17.44 -14.58 -17.40
C ASP A 120 18.87 -14.12 -17.78
N LEU A 121 19.39 -13.10 -17.09
CA LEU A 121 20.75 -12.59 -17.28
C LEU A 121 21.78 -13.33 -16.41
N GLY A 122 21.36 -14.35 -15.66
CA GLY A 122 22.19 -15.17 -14.79
C GLY A 122 22.45 -14.55 -13.41
N ALA A 123 21.66 -13.56 -12.98
CA ALA A 123 21.80 -12.98 -11.65
C ALA A 123 21.37 -13.98 -10.56
N SER A 124 22.19 -14.14 -9.52
CA SER A 124 21.81 -14.96 -8.37
C SER A 124 20.67 -14.32 -7.56
N GLY A 125 19.91 -15.15 -6.84
CA GLY A 125 18.84 -14.66 -5.94
C GLY A 125 19.32 -13.62 -4.92
N LEU A 126 20.57 -13.73 -4.45
CA LEU A 126 21.20 -12.72 -3.60
C LEU A 126 21.38 -11.37 -4.31
N THR A 127 21.80 -11.39 -5.59
CA THR A 127 21.98 -10.18 -6.40
C THR A 127 20.64 -9.49 -6.66
N ILE A 128 19.61 -10.27 -6.98
CA ILE A 128 18.24 -9.77 -7.14
C ILE A 128 17.76 -9.15 -5.82
N GLY A 129 17.93 -9.85 -4.70
CA GLY A 129 17.60 -9.33 -3.37
C GLY A 129 18.33 -8.04 -3.03
N ALA A 130 19.61 -7.91 -3.37
CA ALA A 130 20.40 -6.70 -3.15
C ALA A 130 19.92 -5.51 -4.00
N VAL A 131 19.53 -5.74 -5.26
CA VAL A 131 18.96 -4.70 -6.13
C VAL A 131 17.64 -4.19 -5.56
N PHE A 132 16.75 -5.08 -5.13
CA PHE A 132 15.49 -4.70 -4.49
C PHE A 132 15.68 -4.00 -3.15
N LEU A 133 16.68 -4.44 -2.36
CA LEU A 133 17.05 -3.77 -1.12
C LEU A 133 17.54 -2.34 -1.37
N ALA A 134 18.40 -2.14 -2.37
CA ALA A 134 18.89 -0.82 -2.75
C ALA A 134 17.75 0.07 -3.23
N ALA A 135 16.84 -0.45 -4.06
CA ALA A 135 15.64 0.25 -4.50
C ALA A 135 14.75 0.66 -3.32
N ALA A 136 14.46 -0.27 -2.40
CA ALA A 136 13.66 0.00 -1.21
C ALA A 136 14.35 1.01 -0.26
N ALA A 137 15.68 0.95 -0.13
CA ALA A 137 16.43 1.93 0.67
C ALA A 137 16.37 3.33 0.06
N ILE A 138 16.54 3.45 -1.26
CA ILE A 138 16.38 4.72 -1.99
C ILE A 138 14.97 5.24 -1.80
N GLU A 139 13.96 4.40 -1.97
CA GLU A 139 12.55 4.77 -1.78
C GLU A 139 12.25 5.18 -0.34
N ALA A 140 12.78 4.47 0.66
CA ALA A 140 12.63 4.81 2.08
C ALA A 140 13.25 6.17 2.42
N VAL A 141 14.38 6.50 1.79
CA VAL A 141 15.00 7.83 1.93
C VAL A 141 14.18 8.87 1.19
N LEU A 142 13.76 8.63 -0.05
CA LEU A 142 13.02 9.59 -0.87
C LEU A 142 11.60 9.84 -0.36
N SER A 143 10.92 8.83 0.17
CA SER A 143 9.53 8.88 0.66
C SER A 143 9.24 10.06 1.60
N PRO A 144 10.02 10.31 2.68
CA PRO A 144 9.81 11.48 3.53
C PRO A 144 10.14 12.82 2.85
N PHE A 145 11.04 12.86 1.86
CA PHE A 145 11.30 14.09 1.08
C PHE A 145 10.16 14.38 0.09
N LEU A 146 9.73 13.36 -0.66
CA LEU A 146 8.61 13.45 -1.61
C LEU A 146 7.31 13.74 -0.89
N GLY A 147 7.07 13.13 0.29
CA GLY A 147 5.92 13.42 1.15
C GLY A 147 5.89 14.87 1.59
N ARG A 148 7.02 15.40 2.13
CA ARG A 148 7.12 16.81 2.52
C ARG A 148 6.99 17.78 1.35
N PHE A 149 7.52 17.42 0.18
CA PHE A 149 7.41 18.23 -1.03
C PHE A 149 5.97 18.27 -1.57
N THR A 150 5.29 17.13 -1.52
CA THR A 150 3.90 16.99 -1.92
C THR A 150 2.94 17.70 -0.95
N ASP A 151 3.21 17.61 0.35
CA ASP A 151 2.44 18.31 1.37
C ASP A 151 2.62 19.84 1.29
N ARG A 152 3.83 20.32 0.95
CA ARG A 152 4.12 21.76 0.81
C ARG A 152 3.53 22.41 -0.44
N ARG A 153 3.39 21.68 -1.56
CA ARG A 153 2.75 22.20 -2.80
C ARG A 153 1.23 22.00 -2.85
N GLY A 154 0.65 21.48 -1.76
CA GLY A 154 -0.76 21.22 -1.64
C GLY A 154 -1.14 19.87 -2.23
N ARG A 155 -1.87 19.08 -1.42
CA ARG A 155 -2.57 17.81 -1.74
C ARG A 155 -3.32 17.78 -3.08
N LEU A 156 -3.54 18.93 -3.72
CA LEU A 156 -4.19 19.09 -5.01
C LEU A 156 -3.29 18.72 -6.20
N LEU A 157 -1.95 18.75 -6.08
CA LEU A 157 -1.06 18.47 -7.20
C LEU A 157 -1.04 16.97 -7.58
N PRO A 158 -0.92 16.01 -6.63
CA PRO A 158 -1.11 14.59 -6.92
C PRO A 158 -2.51 14.28 -7.39
N LEU A 159 -3.52 14.96 -6.83
CA LEU A 159 -4.92 14.82 -7.25
C LEU A 159 -5.13 15.29 -8.70
N ARG A 160 -4.47 16.38 -9.10
CA ARG A 160 -4.50 16.93 -10.47
C ARG A 160 -3.69 16.12 -11.45
N VAL A 161 -2.51 15.63 -11.08
CA VAL A 161 -1.70 14.72 -11.90
C VAL A 161 -2.44 13.41 -12.11
N GLY A 162 -3.05 12.88 -11.04
CA GLY A 162 -3.97 11.79 -11.15
C GLY A 162 -5.11 12.11 -12.13
N LEU A 163 -5.88 13.17 -11.87
CA LEU A 163 -6.95 13.62 -12.78
C LEU A 163 -6.51 13.78 -14.24
N ALA A 164 -5.31 14.28 -14.50
CA ALA A 164 -4.76 14.45 -15.84
C ALA A 164 -4.47 13.09 -16.51
N VAL A 165 -3.88 12.14 -15.77
CA VAL A 165 -3.65 10.78 -16.27
C VAL A 165 -4.97 10.04 -16.50
N ALA A 166 -5.93 10.13 -15.58
CA ALA A 166 -7.26 9.54 -15.79
C ALA A 166 -8.02 10.19 -16.96
N ALA A 167 -7.89 11.50 -17.16
CA ALA A 167 -8.48 12.19 -18.31
C ALA A 167 -7.85 11.72 -19.63
N LEU A 168 -6.52 11.54 -19.67
CA LEU A 168 -5.81 11.00 -20.84
C LEU A 168 -6.20 9.55 -21.12
N SER A 169 -6.32 8.71 -20.09
CA SER A 169 -6.78 7.31 -20.25
C SER A 169 -8.24 7.23 -20.71
N ALA A 170 -9.12 8.11 -20.20
CA ALA A 170 -10.51 8.20 -20.65
C ALA A 170 -10.64 8.72 -22.09
N LEU A 171 -9.71 9.58 -22.54
CA LEU A 171 -9.63 10.04 -23.93
C LEU A 171 -9.07 8.96 -24.88
N ALA A 172 -8.23 8.05 -24.36
CA ALA A 172 -7.68 6.93 -25.11
C ALA A 172 -8.68 5.76 -25.27
N LEU A 173 -9.72 5.68 -24.43
CA LEU A 173 -10.69 4.58 -24.42
C LEU A 173 -11.75 4.60 -25.53
N PRO A 174 -12.16 5.75 -26.11
CA PRO A 174 -12.99 5.76 -27.31
C PRO A 174 -12.13 6.07 -28.55
N LEU A 175 -11.16 5.21 -28.85
CA LEU A 175 -10.85 4.97 -30.26
C LEU A 175 -11.87 3.93 -30.74
N PRO A 176 -12.86 4.33 -31.56
CA PRO A 176 -13.92 3.43 -32.02
C PRO A 176 -13.30 2.30 -32.85
N GLU A 177 -13.30 1.09 -32.29
CA GLU A 177 -13.18 -0.15 -33.09
C GLU A 177 -14.48 -0.46 -33.84
N THR A 178 -15.00 0.53 -34.57
CA THR A 178 -16.18 0.34 -35.42
C THR A 178 -16.08 1.19 -36.67
N VAL A 179 -15.38 0.69 -37.70
CA VAL A 179 -15.96 0.45 -39.05
C VAL A 179 -15.04 -0.54 -39.77
N GLY A 180 -15.48 -1.79 -39.87
CA GLY A 180 -14.80 -2.82 -40.66
C GLY A 180 -15.63 -4.08 -40.90
N SER A 181 -16.95 -4.02 -40.73
CA SER A 181 -17.85 -5.05 -41.26
C SER A 181 -17.81 -5.01 -42.79
N ARG A 182 -16.96 -5.84 -43.40
CA ARG A 182 -17.18 -6.36 -44.75
C ARG A 182 -17.14 -7.88 -44.70
N ARG A 183 -18.33 -8.48 -44.55
CA ARG A 183 -18.69 -9.60 -45.43
C ARG A 183 -19.12 -8.98 -46.77
N PRO A 184 -18.52 -9.41 -47.87
CA PRO A 184 -19.21 -10.30 -48.81
C PRO A 184 -18.26 -11.49 -49.13
N GLY A 185 -18.70 -12.75 -49.18
CA GLY A 185 -19.76 -13.26 -50.04
C GLY A 185 -19.11 -14.05 -51.19
N SER A 186 -18.92 -15.35 -50.98
CA SER A 186 -19.02 -16.48 -51.94
C SER A 186 -18.43 -17.72 -51.28
#